data_AF-A0A6L8QAE3-F1
#
_entry.id   AF-A0A6L8QAE3-F1
#
_cell.length_a   1.000
_cell.length_b   1.000
_cell.length_c   1.000
_cell.angle_alpha   90.00
_cell.angle_beta   90.00
_cell.angle_gamma   90.00
#
_symmetry.space_group_name_H-M   'P 1'
#
loop_
_entity.id
_entity.type
_entity.pdbx_description
1 polymer ?
#
loop_
_entity_poly.entity_id
_entity_poly.type
_entity_poly.pdbx_seq_one_letter_code
_entity_poly.pdbx_strand_id
1 'polypeptide(L)'
;MIDSFRAEELSTRREDLALPLYEELQNQVILSATLKGQEAGKYDERTDVHSIDFSGYAVNHLLSEDYVEQFMRKLESFNVKLNVK
;
A
#
# COMPACT_ATOMS: atom_id res chain seq x y z
N MET A 1 5.06 -12.60 1.66
CA MET A 1 6.38 -12.38 1.04
C MET A 1 6.36 -10.98 0.47
N ILE A 2 7.19 -10.07 0.96
CA ILE A 2 7.28 -8.69 0.44
C ILE A 2 8.54 -8.65 -0.42
N ASP A 3 8.37 -8.54 -1.73
CA ASP A 3 9.50 -8.39 -2.65
C ASP A 3 9.82 -6.90 -2.80
N SER A 4 10.88 -6.45 -2.13
CA SER A 4 11.32 -5.06 -2.15
C SER A 4 12.34 -4.87 -3.27
N PHE A 5 11.86 -4.59 -4.48
CA PHE A 5 12.72 -4.17 -5.59
C PHE A 5 13.33 -2.80 -5.30
N ARG A 6 14.56 -2.79 -4.76
CA ARG A 6 15.41 -1.60 -4.65
C ARG A 6 16.75 -1.84 -5.34
N ALA A 7 16.75 -1.72 -6.65
CA ALA A 7 17.88 -1.27 -7.47
C ALA A 7 17.36 -1.13 -8.91
N GLU A 8 17.14 0.11 -9.33
CA GLU A 8 16.61 0.51 -10.65
C GLU A 8 15.11 0.17 -10.81
N GLU A 9 14.26 1.20 -10.91
CA GLU A 9 12.84 1.04 -11.26
C GLU A 9 12.70 0.02 -12.40
N LEU A 10 11.74 -0.92 -12.30
CA LEU A 10 11.45 -1.79 -13.43
C LEU A 10 11.13 -0.87 -14.63
N SER A 11 11.89 -1.00 -15.71
CA SER A 11 11.53 -0.31 -16.94
C SER A 11 10.14 -0.77 -17.38
N THR A 12 9.38 0.08 -18.07
CA THR A 12 8.02 -0.24 -18.56
C THR A 12 7.99 -1.61 -19.24
N ARG A 13 9.03 -1.92 -20.03
CA ARG A 13 9.17 -3.22 -20.71
C ARG A 13 9.26 -4.40 -19.74
N ARG A 14 9.94 -4.26 -18.60
CA ARG A 14 10.03 -5.33 -17.60
C ARG A 14 8.72 -5.45 -16.82
N GLU A 15 8.03 -4.34 -16.53
CA GLU A 15 6.69 -4.38 -15.92
C GLU A 15 5.68 -5.08 -16.82
N ASP A 16 5.65 -4.75 -18.12
CA ASP A 16 4.73 -5.38 -19.08
C ASP A 16 4.93 -6.90 -19.19
N LEU A 17 6.16 -7.38 -18.98
CA LEU A 17 6.48 -8.81 -18.95
C LEU A 17 6.17 -9.46 -17.59
N ALA A 18 6.27 -8.70 -16.50
CA ALA A 18 6.11 -9.24 -15.15
C ALA A 18 4.64 -9.31 -14.70
N LEU A 19 3.83 -8.30 -15.03
CA LEU A 19 2.42 -8.22 -14.60
C LEU A 19 1.61 -9.49 -14.96
N PRO A 20 1.69 -10.04 -16.19
CA PRO A 20 0.97 -11.26 -16.53
C PRO A 20 1.40 -12.48 -15.70
N LEU A 21 2.68 -12.56 -15.29
CA LEU A 21 3.16 -13.66 -14.46
C LEU A 21 2.58 -13.62 -13.05
N TYR A 22 2.24 -12.43 -12.55
CA TYR A 22 1.60 -12.30 -11.25
C TYR A 22 0.11 -12.68 -11.27
N GLU A 23 -0.57 -12.54 -12.42
CA GLU A 23 -1.94 -13.02 -12.59
C GLU A 23 -2.07 -14.55 -12.47
N GLU A 24 -1.03 -15.29 -12.84
CA GLU A 24 -1.00 -16.75 -12.74
C GLU A 24 -0.90 -17.26 -11.30
N LEU A 25 -0.55 -16.39 -10.35
CA LEU A 25 -0.44 -16.75 -8.94
C LEU A 25 -1.84 -16.84 -8.31
N GLN A 26 -2.11 -17.97 -7.63
CA GLN A 26 -3.39 -18.18 -6.92
C GLN A 26 -3.56 -17.31 -5.67
N ASN A 27 -2.52 -16.59 -5.25
CA ASN A 27 -2.52 -15.76 -4.04
C ASN A 27 -2.77 -14.30 -4.38
N GLN A 28 -3.29 -13.52 -3.42
CA GLN A 28 -3.32 -12.07 -3.56
C GLN A 28 -1.89 -11.50 -3.61
N VAL A 29 -1.59 -10.75 -4.67
CA VAL A 29 -0.32 -10.06 -4.87
C VAL A 29 -0.55 -8.56 -4.67
N ILE A 30 0.23 -7.93 -3.79
CA ILE A 30 0.25 -6.48 -3.62
C ILE A 30 1.64 -5.99 -4.02
N LEU A 31 1.68 -5.17 -5.06
CA LEU A 31 2.90 -4.52 -5.53
C LEU A 31 2.92 -3.08 -5.02
N SER A 32 4.04 -2.66 -4.43
CA SER A 32 4.24 -1.28 -3.98
C SER A 32 5.41 -0.65 -4.74
N ALA A 33 5.16 0.44 -5.45
CA ALA A 33 6.18 1.21 -6.15
C ALA A 33 5.91 2.71 -5.95
N THR A 34 6.98 3.50 -5.93
CA THR A 34 6.86 4.97 -5.95
C THR A 34 6.68 5.41 -7.39
N LEU A 35 5.49 5.87 -7.76
CA LEU A 35 5.27 6.47 -9.08
C LEU A 35 5.78 7.91 -9.10
N LYS A 36 6.50 8.29 -10.15
CA LYS A 36 6.80 9.69 -10.42
C LYS A 36 5.53 10.40 -10.87
N GLY A 37 5.44 11.72 -10.67
CA GLY A 37 4.25 12.49 -11.06
C GLY A 37 3.90 12.39 -12.56
N GLN A 38 4.88 12.10 -13.42
CA GLN A 38 4.69 11.89 -14.87
C GLN A 38 4.04 10.53 -15.20
N GLU A 39 4.03 9.60 -14.25
CA GLU A 39 3.45 8.25 -14.36
C GLU A 39 2.09 8.16 -13.64
N ALA A 40 1.51 9.30 -13.25
CA ALA A 40 0.14 9.34 -12.74
C ALA A 40 -0.83 8.77 -13.78
N GLY A 41 -1.69 7.85 -13.35
CA GLY A 41 -2.65 7.17 -14.24
C GLY A 41 -2.06 6.08 -15.14
N LYS A 42 -0.78 5.69 -14.94
CA LYS A 42 -0.09 4.65 -15.76
C LYS A 42 -0.86 3.34 -15.92
N TYR A 43 -1.71 2.98 -14.94
CA TYR A 43 -2.47 1.73 -14.91
C TYR A 43 -3.97 1.92 -15.16
N ASP A 44 -4.45 3.12 -15.48
CA ASP A 44 -5.89 3.42 -15.56
C ASP A 44 -6.61 2.64 -16.69
N GLU A 45 -5.89 2.33 -17.77
CA GLU A 45 -6.43 1.57 -18.91
C GLU A 45 -6.33 0.04 -18.72
N ARG A 46 -5.63 -0.43 -17.68
CA ARG A 46 -5.46 -1.85 -17.39
C ARG A 46 -6.60 -2.36 -16.52
N THR A 47 -7.20 -3.49 -16.91
CA THR A 47 -8.30 -4.12 -16.16
C THR A 47 -7.81 -5.19 -15.17
N ASP A 48 -6.59 -5.65 -15.39
CA ASP A 48 -5.81 -6.63 -14.63
C ASP A 48 -5.11 -6.01 -13.41
N VAL A 49 -4.95 -4.69 -13.38
CA VAL A 49 -4.27 -3.98 -12.30
C VAL A 49 -5.26 -3.14 -11.50
N HIS A 50 -5.32 -3.41 -10.20
CA HIS A 50 -6.15 -2.63 -9.27
C HIS A 50 -5.28 -1.61 -8.53
N SER A 51 -5.25 -0.37 -9.06
CA SER A 51 -4.51 0.73 -8.44
C SER A 51 -5.14 1.16 -7.12
N ILE A 52 -4.30 1.34 -6.09
CA ILE A 52 -4.70 1.91 -4.80
C ILE A 52 -4.13 3.31 -4.73
N ASP A 53 -5.00 4.32 -4.85
CA ASP A 53 -4.59 5.72 -4.77
C ASP A 53 -4.51 6.21 -3.33
N PHE A 54 -3.33 6.66 -2.93
CA PHE A 54 -3.05 7.28 -1.63
C PHE A 54 -2.89 8.80 -1.71
N SER A 55 -3.10 9.43 -2.87
CA SER A 55 -2.89 10.87 -3.07
C SER A 55 -3.78 11.75 -2.17
N GLY A 56 -4.98 11.28 -1.86
CA GLY A 56 -5.92 11.95 -0.94
C GLY A 56 -5.80 11.52 0.52
N TYR A 57 -4.86 10.64 0.86
CA TYR A 57 -4.72 10.12 2.21
C TYR A 57 -4.07 11.17 3.12
N ALA A 58 -4.73 11.50 4.24
CA ALA A 58 -4.18 12.45 5.19
C ALA A 58 -2.85 11.91 5.77
N VAL A 59 -1.83 12.77 5.79
CA VAL A 59 -0.56 12.45 6.45
C VAL A 59 -0.86 12.10 7.92
N ASN A 60 -0.32 10.98 8.39
CA ASN A 60 -0.61 10.43 9.72
C ASN A 60 -2.08 10.04 9.94
N HIS A 61 -2.88 9.71 8.93
CA HIS A 61 -4.28 9.28 9.15
C HIS A 61 -4.41 8.15 10.20
N LEU A 62 -3.51 7.15 10.16
CA LEU A 62 -3.43 6.07 11.14
C LEU A 62 -2.89 6.48 12.51
N LEU A 63 -2.09 7.55 12.56
CA LEU A 63 -1.49 8.11 13.77
C LEU A 63 -2.16 9.45 14.14
N SER A 64 -3.39 9.69 13.68
CA SER A 64 -4.11 10.91 13.97
C SER A 64 -4.59 10.88 15.41
N GLU A 65 -4.56 12.04 16.06
CA GLU A 65 -5.14 12.23 17.39
C GLU A 65 -6.65 11.97 17.40
N ASP A 66 -7.33 12.13 16.25
CA ASP A 66 -8.77 11.98 16.09
C ASP A 66 -9.30 10.59 16.49
N TYR A 67 -8.47 9.56 16.34
CA TYR A 67 -8.86 8.17 16.62
C TYR A 67 -8.23 7.61 17.89
N VAL A 68 -7.41 8.39 18.59
CA VAL A 68 -6.71 7.94 19.81
C VAL A 68 -7.72 7.48 20.86
N GLU A 69 -8.80 8.23 21.08
CA GLU A 69 -9.80 7.85 22.08
C GLU A 69 -10.47 6.49 21.75
N GLN A 70 -10.85 6.28 20.49
CA GLN A 70 -11.46 5.02 20.04
C GLN A 70 -10.47 3.85 20.15
N PHE A 71 -9.21 4.09 19.79
CA PHE A 71 -8.13 3.13 19.94
C PHE A 71 -7.91 2.74 21.40
N MET A 72 -7.87 3.70 22.33
CA MET A 72 -7.70 3.45 23.76
C MET A 72 -8.87 2.62 24.32
N ARG A 73 -10.12 2.95 23.96
CA ARG A 73 -11.29 2.13 24.34
C ARG A 73 -11.19 0.70 23.83
N LYS A 74 -10.64 0.50 22.63
CA LYS A 74 -10.44 -0.84 22.07
C LYS A 74 -9.34 -1.60 22.82
N LEU A 75 -8.25 -0.93 23.20
CA LEU A 75 -7.19 -1.52 24.02
C LEU A 75 -7.70 -1.95 25.40
N GLU A 76 -8.58 -1.16 26.03
CA GLU A 76 -9.24 -1.54 27.28
C GLU A 76 -10.06 -2.82 27.13
N SER A 77 -10.76 -3.01 26.00
CA SER A 77 -11.50 -4.26 25.73
C SER A 77 -10.59 -5.50 25.63
N PHE A 78 -9.31 -5.29 25.32
CA PHE A 78 -8.28 -6.32 25.31
C PHE A 78 -7.46 -6.38 26.61
N ASN A 79 -7.85 -5.61 27.64
CA ASN A 79 -7.11 -5.48 28.90
C ASN A 79 -5.65 -5.00 28.74
N VAL A 80 -5.35 -4.27 27.68
CA VAL A 80 -4.02 -3.68 27.43
C VAL A 80 -3.94 -2.30 28.07
N LYS A 81 -2.94 -2.08 28.94
CA LYS A 81 -2.66 -0.77 29.56
C LYS A 81 -1.39 -0.18 28.97
N LEU A 82 -1.48 1.02 28.40
CA LEU A 82 -0.32 1.77 27.95
C LEU A 82 0.25 2.57 29.13
N ASN A 83 1.49 2.29 29.50
CA ASN A 83 2.25 3.10 30.46
C ASN A 83 2.92 4.23 29.67
N VAL A 84 2.24 5.36 29.53
CA VAL A 84 2.85 6.57 28.97
C VAL A 84 3.56 7.29 30.12
N LYS A 85 4.88 7.45 29.99
CA LYS A 85 5.72 8.19 30.94
C LYS A 85 5.48 9.70 30.84
#